data_AF-A0A6A6NPW6-F1
#
_entry.id   AF-A0A6A6NPW6-F1
#
_cell.length_a   1.000
_cell.length_b   1.000
_cell.length_c   1.000
_cell.angle_alpha   90.00
_cell.angle_beta   90.00
_cell.angle_gamma   90.00
#
_symmetry.space_group_name_H-M   'P 1'
#
loop_
_entity.id
_entity.type
_entity.pdbx_description
1 polymer ?
#
loop_
_entity_poly.entity_id
_entity_poly.type
_entity_poly.pdbx_seq_one_letter_code
_entity_poly.pdbx_strand_id
1 'polypeptide(L)'
;MGRSSKDKRDAYYRLAKEQGWRARSAYKLLQLDEEFNLFEGVTRVVDLCAAPGSWSQVLSRVLIKGEKFGRAGWEEKQQQDMAAVLGVPKGKAPHEAAGSLTMEEGAKEPAEGRGKDIKIVAVDLQPMSPLEGITTLRADITHPSTVPLLLKALDPETFDPSSTSASHPVNLVLSDGAPDVTGLHDLDIYIQSQLLWAALNLALCVLKPGGKFVAKIFRGKDVDLLYAQLKVVFERVTVAKPRSSRASSIEAFIVCEGFYPPKGFIASLQNPTWTEELLTSKSSQAAKNNEGERQLRKDGITELHLPPDPCEARSARWIAPFLACGDLSAYDADATYHLPKDRKSLEPVQPPTAPPYKRALEMRRAAGGAYGKTKKI
;
A
#
# COMPACT_ATOMS: atom_id res chain seq x y z
N MET A 1 31.47 7.53 -6.80
CA MET A 1 30.87 7.10 -5.51
C MET A 1 31.92 6.34 -4.71
N GLY A 2 32.48 6.96 -3.67
CA GLY A 2 33.58 6.39 -2.89
C GLY A 2 33.12 5.33 -1.88
N ARG A 3 34.04 4.48 -1.41
CA ARG A 3 33.80 3.36 -0.46
C ARG A 3 32.93 3.74 0.75
N SER A 4 32.99 4.98 1.23
CA SER A 4 32.13 5.53 2.30
C SER A 4 30.62 5.47 2.01
N SER A 5 30.18 5.46 0.74
CA SER A 5 28.76 5.37 0.38
C SER A 5 28.21 3.94 0.44
N LYS A 6 29.06 2.91 0.49
CA LYS A 6 28.61 1.51 0.55
C LYS A 6 28.23 1.11 1.98
N ASP A 7 28.97 1.62 2.96
CA ASP A 7 28.75 1.34 4.39
C ASP A 7 27.56 2.10 4.98
N LYS A 8 27.17 3.25 4.39
CA LYS A 8 25.97 4.02 4.78
C LYS A 8 24.63 3.49 4.22
N ARG A 9 24.65 2.40 3.44
CA ARG A 9 23.41 1.80 2.91
C ARG A 9 22.74 0.98 4.00
N ASP A 10 21.43 1.13 4.13
CA ASP A 10 20.67 0.49 5.20
C ASP A 10 20.62 -1.04 5.05
N ALA A 11 20.29 -1.72 6.16
CA ALA A 11 20.20 -3.17 6.20
C ALA A 11 19.19 -3.75 5.19
N TYR A 12 18.00 -3.16 5.06
CA TYR A 12 16.96 -3.65 4.15
C TYR A 12 17.34 -3.50 2.68
N TYR A 13 18.09 -2.47 2.29
CA TYR A 13 18.65 -2.39 0.94
C TYR A 13 19.59 -3.57 0.65
N ARG A 14 20.43 -3.95 1.61
CA ARG A 14 21.38 -5.06 1.44
C ARG A 14 20.66 -6.40 1.41
N LEU A 15 19.75 -6.62 2.36
CA LEU A 15 18.89 -7.81 2.39
C LEU A 15 18.05 -7.94 1.13
N ALA A 16 17.57 -6.81 0.56
CA ALA A 16 16.86 -6.83 -0.71
C ALA A 16 17.73 -7.41 -1.83
N LYS A 17 19.02 -7.04 -1.90
CA LYS A 17 19.93 -7.60 -2.91
C LYS A 17 20.24 -9.08 -2.68
N GLU A 18 20.44 -9.46 -1.43
CA GLU A 18 20.74 -10.85 -1.05
C GLU A 18 19.57 -11.80 -1.35
N GLN A 19 18.33 -11.36 -1.13
CA GLN A 19 17.13 -12.14 -1.39
C GLN A 19 16.54 -11.94 -2.79
N GLY A 20 17.24 -11.20 -3.65
CA GLY A 20 16.82 -10.98 -5.03
C GLY A 20 15.59 -10.08 -5.19
N TRP A 21 15.29 -9.21 -4.22
CA TRP A 21 14.27 -8.17 -4.34
C TRP A 21 14.75 -6.97 -5.16
N ARG A 22 13.88 -6.44 -6.04
CA ARG A 22 14.18 -5.25 -6.86
C ARG A 22 14.50 -4.02 -6.01
N ALA A 23 13.73 -3.80 -4.95
CA ALA A 23 13.89 -2.69 -4.02
C ALA A 23 13.63 -3.11 -2.56
N ARG A 24 14.11 -2.29 -1.61
CA ARG A 24 13.88 -2.51 -0.17
C ARG A 24 12.42 -2.33 0.27
N SER A 25 11.59 -1.68 -0.54
CA SER A 25 10.15 -1.51 -0.28
C SER A 25 9.38 -2.83 -0.29
N ALA A 26 9.94 -3.92 -0.83
CA ALA A 26 9.38 -5.27 -0.69
C ALA A 26 9.12 -5.64 0.78
N TYR A 27 10.05 -5.32 1.69
CA TYR A 27 9.89 -5.59 3.12
C TYR A 27 8.76 -4.80 3.77
N LYS A 28 8.40 -3.64 3.22
CA LYS A 28 7.28 -2.84 3.75
C LYS A 28 5.98 -3.60 3.53
N LEU A 29 5.77 -4.12 2.32
CA LEU A 29 4.57 -4.91 2.00
C LEU A 29 4.53 -6.24 2.78
N LEU A 30 5.66 -6.93 2.91
CA LEU A 30 5.73 -8.17 3.71
C LEU A 30 5.35 -7.93 5.17
N GLN A 31 5.88 -6.88 5.79
CA GLN A 31 5.56 -6.50 7.16
C GLN A 31 4.11 -6.01 7.33
N LEU A 32 3.52 -5.40 6.30
CA LEU A 32 2.09 -5.07 6.32
C LEU A 32 1.23 -6.33 6.20
N ASP A 33 1.61 -7.28 5.36
CA ASP A 33 0.89 -8.54 5.22
C ASP A 33 0.90 -9.36 6.53
N GLU A 34 2.03 -9.40 7.24
CA GLU A 34 2.15 -10.06 8.54
C GLU A 34 1.13 -9.57 9.58
N GLU A 35 0.80 -8.28 9.59
CA GLU A 35 -0.14 -7.69 10.55
C GLU A 35 -1.60 -7.71 10.06
N PHE A 36 -1.82 -7.51 8.76
CA PHE A 36 -3.16 -7.30 8.20
C PHE A 36 -3.70 -8.48 7.37
N ASN A 37 -2.94 -9.56 7.25
CA ASN A 37 -3.25 -10.73 6.41
C ASN A 37 -3.74 -10.29 5.03
N LEU A 38 -2.97 -9.41 4.37
CA LEU A 38 -3.37 -8.74 3.13
C LEU A 38 -3.62 -9.74 2.01
N PHE A 39 -2.88 -10.85 1.99
CA PHE A 39 -2.93 -11.85 0.94
C PHE A 39 -3.91 -13.01 1.20
N GLU A 40 -4.52 -13.09 2.38
CA GLU A 40 -5.48 -14.14 2.72
C GLU A 40 -6.73 -14.06 1.84
N GLY A 41 -7.03 -15.16 1.11
CA GLY A 41 -8.20 -15.24 0.23
C GLY A 41 -8.16 -14.34 -1.01
N VAL A 42 -7.00 -13.76 -1.33
CA VAL A 42 -6.82 -12.87 -2.48
C VAL A 42 -6.51 -13.66 -3.75
N THR A 43 -7.27 -13.41 -4.82
CA THR A 43 -7.04 -13.98 -6.15
C THR A 43 -6.74 -12.92 -7.20
N ARG A 44 -7.27 -11.71 -7.03
CA ARG A 44 -7.11 -10.60 -7.98
C ARG A 44 -6.50 -9.40 -7.31
N VAL A 45 -5.37 -8.93 -7.87
CA VAL A 45 -4.61 -7.80 -7.33
C VAL A 45 -4.28 -6.79 -8.41
N VAL A 46 -4.38 -5.51 -8.07
CA VAL A 46 -3.88 -4.41 -8.88
C VAL A 46 -2.79 -3.66 -8.10
N ASP A 47 -1.59 -3.57 -8.68
CA ASP A 47 -0.46 -2.82 -8.12
C ASP A 47 -0.28 -1.51 -8.92
N LEU A 48 -0.62 -0.38 -8.32
CA LEU A 48 -0.57 0.95 -8.93
C LEU A 48 0.76 1.63 -8.60
N CYS A 49 1.28 2.43 -9.55
CA CYS A 49 2.59 3.08 -9.42
C CYS A 49 3.68 2.06 -9.07
N ALA A 50 3.63 0.90 -9.73
CA ALA A 50 4.35 -0.28 -9.32
C ALA A 50 5.87 -0.22 -9.57
N ALA A 51 6.37 0.66 -10.45
CA ALA A 51 7.77 0.68 -10.84
C ALA A 51 8.70 0.90 -9.63
N PRO A 52 9.79 0.13 -9.48
CA PRO A 52 10.37 -0.85 -10.43
C PRO A 52 9.77 -2.27 -10.37
N GLY A 53 8.73 -2.51 -9.58
CA GLY A 53 8.00 -3.78 -9.47
C GLY A 53 8.32 -4.57 -8.21
N SER A 54 8.74 -3.91 -7.11
CA SER A 54 9.11 -4.62 -5.88
C SER A 54 7.92 -5.22 -5.13
N TRP A 55 6.78 -4.52 -5.10
CA TRP A 55 5.54 -5.01 -4.50
C TRP A 55 4.90 -6.08 -5.40
N SER A 56 4.81 -5.82 -6.70
CA SER A 56 4.54 -6.85 -7.73
C SER A 56 5.36 -8.13 -7.52
N GLN A 57 6.68 -8.02 -7.28
CA GLN A 57 7.53 -9.19 -7.04
C GLN A 57 7.12 -9.97 -5.78
N VAL A 58 6.71 -9.28 -4.71
CA VAL A 58 6.18 -9.91 -3.49
C VAL A 58 4.88 -10.67 -3.83
N LEU A 59 3.97 -10.04 -4.57
CA LEU A 59 2.71 -10.67 -4.98
C LEU A 59 2.96 -11.96 -5.80
N SER A 60 3.87 -11.94 -6.76
CA SER A 60 4.22 -13.14 -7.53
C SER A 60 4.79 -14.24 -6.65
N ARG A 61 5.73 -13.92 -5.75
CA ARG A 61 6.33 -14.93 -4.85
C ARG A 61 5.32 -15.51 -3.87
N VAL A 62 4.47 -14.68 -3.26
CA VAL A 62 3.52 -15.14 -2.24
C VAL A 62 2.30 -15.81 -2.86
N LEU A 63 1.63 -15.15 -3.80
CA LEU A 63 0.35 -15.63 -4.34
C LEU A 63 0.55 -16.73 -5.39
N ILE A 64 1.52 -16.57 -6.30
CA ILE A 64 1.72 -17.52 -7.40
C ILE A 64 2.64 -18.66 -6.99
N LYS A 65 3.83 -18.35 -6.44
CA LYS A 65 4.81 -19.37 -6.06
C LYS A 65 4.52 -20.00 -4.70
N GLY A 66 3.64 -19.39 -3.89
CA GLY A 66 3.29 -19.88 -2.57
C GLY A 66 4.43 -19.76 -1.55
N GLU A 67 5.41 -18.88 -1.80
CA GLU A 67 6.50 -18.61 -0.86
C GLU A 67 5.94 -17.91 0.39
N LYS A 68 6.29 -18.43 1.58
CA LYS A 68 5.95 -17.80 2.86
C LYS A 68 7.14 -17.01 3.38
N PHE A 69 6.86 -15.82 3.89
CA PHE A 69 7.86 -14.94 4.49
C PHE A 69 7.52 -14.65 5.95
N GLY A 70 8.48 -14.07 6.68
CA GLY A 70 8.21 -13.56 8.01
C GLY A 70 7.87 -14.64 9.02
N ARG A 71 6.91 -14.31 9.89
CA ARG A 71 6.38 -15.22 10.91
C ARG A 71 5.85 -16.52 10.31
N ALA A 72 5.05 -16.46 9.25
CA ALA A 72 4.47 -17.66 8.64
C ALA A 72 5.54 -18.60 8.06
N GLY A 73 6.58 -18.05 7.44
CA GLY A 73 7.72 -18.84 6.96
C GLY A 73 8.58 -19.42 8.09
N TRP A 74 8.76 -18.67 9.18
CA TRP A 74 9.48 -19.15 10.37
C TRP A 74 8.72 -20.27 11.08
N GLU A 75 7.41 -20.14 11.27
CA GLU A 75 6.56 -21.17 11.87
C GLU A 75 6.56 -22.46 11.03
N GLU A 76 6.46 -22.35 9.71
CA GLU A 76 6.55 -23.51 8.81
C GLU A 76 7.91 -24.22 8.89
N LYS A 77 9.01 -23.44 8.95
CA LYS A 77 10.35 -24.01 9.13
C LYS A 77 10.49 -24.72 10.48
N GLN A 78 10.02 -24.12 11.57
CA GLN A 78 10.04 -24.74 12.90
C GLN A 78 9.24 -26.04 12.93
N GLN A 79 8.06 -26.06 12.30
CA GLN A 79 7.25 -27.27 12.18
C GLN A 79 7.97 -28.35 11.36
N GLN A 80 8.66 -27.99 10.28
CA GLN A 80 9.45 -28.92 9.48
C GLN A 80 10.65 -29.48 10.25
N ASP A 81 11.38 -28.62 10.96
CA ASP A 81 12.53 -29.02 11.78
C ASP A 81 12.07 -29.94 12.93
N MET A 82 10.97 -29.62 13.60
CA MET A 82 10.37 -30.46 14.64
C MET A 82 9.87 -31.80 14.10
N ALA A 83 9.17 -31.79 12.95
CA ALA A 83 8.70 -33.02 12.29
C ALA A 83 9.87 -33.93 11.88
N ALA A 84 10.99 -33.35 11.43
CA ALA A 84 12.20 -34.08 11.10
C ALA A 84 12.83 -34.72 12.35
N VAL A 85 12.86 -34.02 13.49
CA VAL A 85 13.35 -34.55 14.77
C VAL A 85 12.45 -35.69 15.27
N LEU A 86 11.13 -35.57 15.13
CA LEU A 86 10.15 -36.58 15.56
C LEU A 86 9.98 -37.75 14.57
N GLY A 87 10.72 -37.77 13.46
CA GLY A 87 10.65 -38.84 12.46
C GLY A 87 9.32 -38.92 11.71
N VAL A 88 8.54 -37.83 11.67
CA VAL A 88 7.27 -37.78 10.95
C VAL A 88 7.56 -37.64 9.44
N PRO A 89 7.03 -38.54 8.58
CA PRO A 89 7.26 -38.43 7.15
C PRO A 89 6.66 -37.13 6.59
N LYS A 90 7.37 -36.49 5.65
CA LYS A 90 6.93 -35.25 4.98
C LYS A 90 5.51 -35.41 4.43
N GLY A 91 4.56 -34.66 4.97
CA GLY A 91 3.18 -34.59 4.49
C GLY A 91 2.08 -34.99 5.49
N LYS A 92 2.43 -35.46 6.70
CA LYS A 92 1.44 -35.66 7.78
C LYS A 92 1.53 -34.56 8.83
N ALA A 93 0.39 -33.94 9.14
CA ALA A 93 0.29 -32.97 10.22
C ALA A 93 0.55 -33.66 11.58
N PRO A 94 1.17 -33.00 12.58
CA PRO A 94 1.50 -33.62 13.86
C PRO A 94 0.29 -34.05 14.71
N HIS A 95 -0.91 -33.54 14.42
CA HIS A 95 -2.12 -33.78 15.20
C HIS A 95 -2.68 -35.20 15.12
N GLU A 96 -2.20 -36.05 14.21
CA GLU A 96 -2.67 -37.44 14.07
C GLU A 96 -1.85 -38.46 14.88
N ALA A 97 -0.75 -38.05 15.52
CA ALA A 97 0.19 -38.96 16.18
C ALA A 97 0.12 -38.97 17.73
N ALA A 98 -0.64 -38.07 18.36
CA ALA A 98 -0.76 -38.02 19.81
C ALA A 98 -2.22 -38.24 20.24
N GLY A 99 -2.45 -39.33 20.98
CA GLY A 99 -3.77 -39.76 21.41
C GLY A 99 -4.50 -38.78 22.33
N SER A 100 -5.81 -38.68 22.07
CA SER A 100 -6.92 -38.36 23.00
C SER A 100 -6.60 -37.47 24.20
N LEU A 101 -6.82 -36.15 24.05
CA LEU A 101 -7.48 -35.32 25.06
C LEU A 101 -8.24 -34.20 24.34
N THR A 102 -9.55 -34.15 24.59
CA THR A 102 -10.52 -33.20 24.04
C THR A 102 -10.27 -31.78 24.52
N MET A 103 -10.10 -30.82 23.60
CA MET A 103 -10.59 -29.44 23.74
C MET A 103 -10.98 -28.91 22.36
N GLU A 104 -12.16 -28.29 22.31
CA GLU A 104 -12.72 -27.63 21.13
C GLU A 104 -11.86 -26.42 20.77
N GLU A 105 -11.00 -26.56 19.78
CA GLU A 105 -10.47 -25.41 19.03
C GLU A 105 -10.99 -25.50 17.60
N GLY A 106 -11.68 -24.44 17.18
CA GLY A 106 -12.27 -24.32 15.85
C GLY A 106 -11.23 -24.59 14.77
N ALA A 107 -11.41 -25.69 14.05
CA ALA A 107 -10.57 -26.09 12.95
C ALA A 107 -10.56 -24.98 11.89
N LYS A 108 -9.46 -24.22 11.81
CA LYS A 108 -9.09 -23.57 10.55
C LYS A 108 -8.71 -24.69 9.60
N GLU A 109 -9.60 -24.98 8.67
CA GLU A 109 -9.35 -25.91 7.58
C GLU A 109 -7.99 -25.58 6.91
N PRO A 110 -7.17 -26.59 6.57
CA PRO A 110 -5.99 -26.37 5.77
C PRO A 110 -6.41 -25.70 4.47
N ALA A 111 -5.62 -24.73 3.99
CA ALA A 111 -5.87 -24.05 2.72
C ALA A 111 -5.73 -25.01 1.51
N GLU A 112 -6.71 -25.91 1.35
CA GLU A 112 -6.96 -26.70 0.16
C GLU A 112 -7.58 -25.77 -0.88
N GLY A 113 -6.72 -25.24 -1.75
CA GLY A 113 -7.14 -24.33 -2.81
C GLY A 113 -6.00 -23.85 -3.69
N ARG A 114 -4.99 -24.70 -3.93
CA ARG A 114 -3.85 -24.37 -4.82
C ARG A 114 -4.18 -24.66 -6.29
N GLY A 115 -5.28 -24.06 -6.73
CA GLY A 115 -5.80 -24.09 -8.10
C GLY A 115 -6.69 -22.88 -8.42
N LYS A 116 -6.50 -21.75 -7.71
CA LYS A 116 -7.23 -20.50 -7.99
C LYS A 116 -6.51 -19.77 -9.12
N ASP A 117 -7.27 -19.30 -10.11
CA ASP A 117 -6.76 -18.44 -11.18
C ASP A 117 -6.37 -17.07 -10.59
N ILE A 118 -5.09 -16.92 -10.25
CA ILE A 118 -4.54 -15.70 -9.66
C ILE A 118 -4.18 -14.74 -10.77
N LYS A 119 -4.77 -13.54 -10.74
CA LYS A 119 -4.53 -12.47 -11.70
C LYS A 119 -3.91 -11.26 -10.99
N ILE A 120 -2.73 -10.87 -11.42
CA ILE A 120 -2.02 -9.69 -10.91
C ILE A 120 -1.77 -8.76 -12.08
N VAL A 121 -2.24 -7.51 -11.97
CA VAL A 121 -1.97 -6.46 -12.96
C VAL A 121 -1.20 -5.32 -12.29
N ALA A 122 -0.06 -4.95 -12.85
CA ALA A 122 0.79 -3.88 -12.36
C ALA A 122 0.76 -2.70 -13.33
N VAL A 123 0.43 -1.50 -12.84
CA VAL A 123 0.25 -0.29 -13.66
C VAL A 123 1.27 0.76 -13.26
N ASP A 124 2.01 1.29 -14.24
CA ASP A 124 2.92 2.43 -14.02
C ASP A 124 3.09 3.25 -15.31
N LEU A 125 3.47 4.52 -15.17
CA LEU A 125 3.88 5.37 -16.30
C LEU A 125 5.24 4.93 -16.88
N GLN A 126 6.12 4.44 -16.01
CA GLN A 126 7.45 3.94 -16.33
C GLN A 126 7.40 2.48 -16.80
N PRO A 127 8.27 2.10 -17.76
CA PRO A 127 8.41 0.70 -18.15
C PRO A 127 9.03 -0.13 -17.02
N MET A 128 8.40 -1.26 -16.72
CA MET A 128 8.90 -2.27 -15.78
C MET A 128 9.41 -3.49 -16.52
N SER A 129 10.46 -4.12 -15.99
CA SER A 129 10.87 -5.45 -16.49
C SER A 129 9.80 -6.48 -16.15
N PRO A 130 9.46 -7.39 -17.07
CA PRO A 130 8.41 -8.37 -16.85
C PRO A 130 8.69 -9.22 -15.59
N LEU A 131 7.61 -9.62 -14.93
CA LEU A 131 7.61 -10.49 -13.75
C LEU A 131 6.73 -11.69 -14.04
N GLU A 132 7.11 -12.83 -13.49
CA GLU A 132 6.41 -14.09 -13.69
C GLU A 132 4.98 -14.02 -13.15
N GLY A 133 4.00 -14.29 -14.02
CA GLY A 133 2.58 -14.28 -13.71
C GLY A 133 1.98 -12.91 -13.40
N ILE A 134 2.64 -11.82 -13.85
CA ILE A 134 2.14 -10.45 -13.70
C ILE A 134 1.97 -9.81 -15.07
N THR A 135 0.78 -9.28 -15.33
CA THR A 135 0.53 -8.45 -16.51
C THR A 135 0.93 -7.01 -16.20
N THR A 136 1.97 -6.50 -16.86
CA THR A 136 2.43 -5.11 -16.67
C THR A 136 1.81 -4.20 -17.71
N LEU A 137 1.10 -3.15 -17.28
CA LEU A 137 0.51 -2.11 -18.12
C LEU A 137 1.28 -0.80 -17.97
N ARG A 138 1.64 -0.21 -19.10
CA ARG A 138 2.17 1.15 -19.14
C ARG A 138 1.02 2.13 -19.38
N ALA A 139 0.49 2.73 -18.32
CA ALA A 139 -0.67 3.60 -18.39
C ALA A 139 -0.65 4.68 -17.30
N ASP A 140 -1.37 5.76 -17.55
CA ASP A 140 -1.58 6.83 -16.58
C ASP A 140 -2.81 6.53 -15.73
N ILE A 141 -2.65 6.39 -14.42
CA ILE A 141 -3.76 6.07 -13.50
C ILE A 141 -4.83 7.18 -13.45
N THR A 142 -4.52 8.40 -13.89
CA THR A 142 -5.48 9.50 -13.98
C THR A 142 -6.32 9.45 -15.26
N HIS A 143 -5.85 8.76 -16.30
CA HIS A 143 -6.48 8.80 -17.61
C HIS A 143 -7.66 7.81 -17.68
N PRO A 144 -8.86 8.22 -18.15
CA PRO A 144 -10.05 7.37 -18.18
C PRO A 144 -9.90 6.07 -18.98
N SER A 145 -9.01 6.03 -19.99
CA SER A 145 -8.75 4.82 -20.77
C SER A 145 -8.05 3.70 -19.99
N THR A 146 -7.48 4.01 -18.83
CA THR A 146 -6.73 3.04 -18.02
C THR A 146 -7.64 1.99 -17.40
N VAL A 147 -8.89 2.35 -17.03
CA VAL A 147 -9.85 1.37 -16.50
C VAL A 147 -10.19 0.30 -17.55
N PRO A 148 -10.62 0.63 -18.78
CA PRO A 148 -10.81 -0.38 -19.83
C PRO A 148 -9.59 -1.26 -20.10
N LEU A 149 -8.38 -0.67 -20.11
CA LEU A 149 -7.14 -1.44 -20.30
C LEU A 149 -6.88 -2.41 -19.14
N LEU A 150 -7.14 -1.97 -17.91
CA LEU A 150 -7.01 -2.77 -16.70
C LEU A 150 -8.03 -3.92 -16.67
N LEU A 151 -9.29 -3.63 -17.00
CA LEU A 151 -10.35 -4.65 -17.10
C LEU A 151 -10.01 -5.70 -18.17
N LYS A 152 -9.53 -5.26 -19.34
CA LYS A 152 -9.06 -6.17 -20.40
C LYS A 152 -7.88 -7.03 -19.96
N ALA A 153 -6.96 -6.47 -19.17
CA ALA A 153 -5.80 -7.21 -18.66
C ALA A 153 -6.17 -8.23 -17.57
N LEU A 154 -7.22 -7.94 -16.79
CA LEU A 154 -7.75 -8.82 -15.76
C LEU A 154 -8.56 -9.98 -16.37
N ASP A 155 -9.42 -9.68 -17.34
CA ASP A 155 -10.37 -10.61 -17.94
C ASP A 155 -10.32 -10.55 -19.49
N PRO A 156 -9.25 -11.04 -20.13
CA PRO A 156 -9.09 -10.90 -21.59
C PRO A 156 -10.17 -11.62 -22.40
N GLU A 157 -10.77 -12.68 -21.87
CA GLU A 157 -11.77 -13.50 -22.57
C GLU A 157 -13.22 -13.00 -22.38
N THR A 158 -13.52 -12.34 -21.25
CA THR A 158 -14.87 -11.85 -20.94
C THR A 158 -14.99 -10.34 -21.04
N PHE A 159 -13.97 -9.65 -21.57
CA PHE A 159 -13.95 -8.20 -21.69
C PHE A 159 -14.93 -7.72 -22.77
N ASP A 160 -15.95 -6.99 -22.33
CA ASP A 160 -16.86 -6.26 -23.19
C ASP A 160 -16.44 -4.77 -23.24
N PRO A 161 -16.11 -4.20 -24.42
CA PRO A 161 -15.74 -2.79 -24.55
C PRO A 161 -16.86 -1.80 -24.19
N SER A 162 -18.11 -2.26 -24.09
CA SER A 162 -19.25 -1.45 -23.66
C SER A 162 -19.50 -1.47 -22.15
N SER A 163 -18.90 -2.42 -21.41
CA SER A 163 -19.01 -2.51 -19.96
C SER A 163 -17.96 -1.64 -19.27
N THR A 164 -18.42 -0.75 -18.39
CA THR A 164 -17.57 0.04 -17.49
C THR A 164 -17.25 -0.67 -16.17
N SER A 165 -17.86 -1.83 -15.93
CA SER A 165 -17.69 -2.61 -14.70
C SER A 165 -16.93 -3.91 -14.97
N ALA A 166 -16.07 -4.30 -14.03
CA ALA A 166 -15.35 -5.57 -14.08
C ALA A 166 -16.32 -6.75 -14.01
N SER A 167 -16.16 -7.75 -14.89
CA SER A 167 -16.87 -9.03 -14.77
C SER A 167 -16.53 -9.72 -13.45
N HIS A 168 -15.26 -9.64 -13.04
CA HIS A 168 -14.77 -10.14 -11.76
C HIS A 168 -14.03 -9.02 -11.01
N PRO A 169 -14.60 -8.46 -9.94
CA PRO A 169 -14.00 -7.33 -9.25
C PRO A 169 -12.75 -7.75 -8.44
N VAL A 170 -11.86 -6.78 -8.20
CA VAL A 170 -10.53 -6.96 -7.61
C VAL A 170 -10.61 -7.12 -6.08
N ASN A 171 -9.82 -8.02 -5.50
CA ASN A 171 -9.79 -8.23 -4.04
C ASN A 171 -8.93 -7.19 -3.31
N LEU A 172 -7.78 -6.83 -3.91
CA LEU A 172 -6.76 -6.00 -3.30
C LEU A 172 -6.20 -5.00 -4.31
N VAL A 173 -6.16 -3.73 -3.94
CA VAL A 173 -5.47 -2.68 -4.70
C VAL A 173 -4.35 -2.11 -3.85
N LEU A 174 -3.14 -2.06 -4.41
CA LEU A 174 -1.93 -1.58 -3.75
C LEU A 174 -1.39 -0.33 -4.46
N SER A 175 -0.74 0.58 -3.73
CA SER A 175 0.00 1.71 -4.30
C SER A 175 1.19 2.12 -3.41
N ASP A 176 2.42 1.89 -3.87
CA ASP A 176 3.64 2.41 -3.21
C ASP A 176 4.12 3.74 -3.83
N GLY A 177 3.26 4.39 -4.63
CA GLY A 177 3.59 5.58 -5.40
C GLY A 177 4.02 6.76 -4.52
N ALA A 178 5.13 7.39 -4.90
CA ALA A 178 5.61 8.65 -4.30
C ALA A 178 6.24 9.53 -5.39
N PRO A 179 6.07 10.86 -5.30
CA PRO A 179 6.80 11.78 -6.18
C PRO A 179 8.29 11.79 -5.84
N ASP A 180 9.10 12.30 -6.78
CA ASP A 180 10.48 12.67 -6.48
C ASP A 180 10.48 13.79 -5.43
N VAL A 181 11.11 13.51 -4.27
CA VAL A 181 11.15 14.43 -3.12
C VAL A 181 11.96 15.66 -3.51
N THR A 182 11.31 16.82 -3.54
CA THR A 182 11.94 18.11 -3.86
C THR A 182 12.68 18.69 -2.67
N GLY A 183 12.34 18.26 -1.45
CA GLY A 183 12.82 18.83 -0.19
C GLY A 183 11.90 19.93 0.36
N LEU A 184 10.92 20.37 -0.42
CA LEU A 184 9.83 21.22 0.05
C LEU A 184 8.69 20.33 0.52
N HIS A 185 8.68 20.02 1.82
CA HIS A 185 7.77 19.03 2.39
C HIS A 185 6.29 19.30 2.09
N ASP A 186 5.85 20.56 2.16
CA ASP A 186 4.45 20.92 1.89
C ASP A 186 4.05 20.59 0.44
N LEU A 187 4.93 20.86 -0.52
CA LEU A 187 4.72 20.54 -1.93
C LEU A 187 4.75 19.03 -2.17
N ASP A 188 5.71 18.34 -1.58
CA ASP A 188 5.87 16.89 -1.70
C ASP A 188 4.63 16.16 -1.13
N ILE A 189 4.10 16.62 0.01
CA ILE A 189 2.86 16.11 0.63
C ILE A 189 1.66 16.36 -0.30
N TYR A 190 1.55 17.56 -0.87
CA TYR A 190 0.45 17.90 -1.78
C TYR A 190 0.45 17.01 -3.03
N ILE A 191 1.60 16.86 -3.69
CA ILE A 191 1.74 16.03 -4.89
C ILE A 191 1.46 14.55 -4.56
N GLN A 192 1.96 14.06 -3.43
CA GLN A 192 1.69 12.69 -2.98
C GLN A 192 0.19 12.48 -2.72
N SER A 193 -0.50 13.47 -2.14
CA SER A 193 -1.95 13.42 -1.91
C SER A 193 -2.74 13.37 -3.23
N GLN A 194 -2.32 14.11 -4.25
CA GLN A 194 -2.92 14.04 -5.59
C GLN A 194 -2.74 12.65 -6.22
N LEU A 195 -1.55 12.06 -6.08
CA LEU A 195 -1.28 10.70 -6.57
C LEU A 195 -2.13 9.66 -5.85
N LEU A 196 -2.28 9.81 -4.53
CA LEU A 196 -3.15 8.96 -3.73
C LEU A 196 -4.62 9.09 -4.14
N TRP A 197 -5.09 10.31 -4.43
CA TRP A 197 -6.45 10.54 -4.91
C TRP A 197 -6.71 9.85 -6.24
N ALA A 198 -5.77 9.93 -7.19
CA ALA A 198 -5.86 9.22 -8.45
C ALA A 198 -5.90 7.70 -8.26
N ALA A 199 -5.04 7.17 -7.37
CA ALA A 199 -5.02 5.76 -7.04
C ALA A 199 -6.33 5.29 -6.37
N LEU A 200 -6.88 6.09 -5.46
CA LEU A 200 -8.16 5.82 -4.81
C LEU A 200 -9.30 5.81 -5.82
N ASN A 201 -9.41 6.81 -6.70
CA ASN A 201 -10.49 6.86 -7.70
C ASN A 201 -10.46 5.63 -8.62
N LEU A 202 -9.27 5.20 -9.04
CA LEU A 202 -9.12 3.97 -9.81
C LEU A 202 -9.51 2.74 -8.97
N ALA A 203 -9.08 2.67 -7.71
CA ALA A 203 -9.44 1.60 -6.80
C ALA A 203 -10.96 1.48 -6.63
N LEU A 204 -11.66 2.60 -6.42
CA LEU A 204 -13.12 2.64 -6.26
C LEU A 204 -13.87 2.07 -7.49
N CYS A 205 -13.29 2.16 -8.69
CA CYS A 205 -13.88 1.59 -9.91
C CYS A 205 -13.72 0.07 -10.02
N VAL A 206 -12.69 -0.52 -9.41
CA VAL A 206 -12.32 -1.93 -9.66
C VAL A 206 -12.46 -2.84 -8.45
N LEU A 207 -12.51 -2.27 -7.24
CA LEU A 207 -12.50 -3.01 -5.99
C LEU A 207 -13.88 -3.64 -5.71
N LYS A 208 -13.88 -4.90 -5.28
CA LYS A 208 -15.11 -5.60 -4.88
C LYS A 208 -15.59 -5.12 -3.51
N PRO A 209 -16.90 -5.18 -3.20
CA PRO A 209 -17.37 -5.03 -1.82
C PRO A 209 -16.64 -6.00 -0.88
N GLY A 210 -16.14 -5.50 0.25
CA GLY A 210 -15.27 -6.22 1.18
C GLY A 210 -13.77 -6.22 0.80
N GLY A 211 -13.39 -5.63 -0.33
CA GLY A 211 -12.01 -5.56 -0.80
C GLY A 211 -11.11 -4.67 0.08
N LYS A 212 -9.80 -4.81 -0.10
CA LYS A 212 -8.76 -4.09 0.63
C LYS A 212 -8.04 -3.09 -0.27
N PHE A 213 -7.68 -1.94 0.27
CA PHE A 213 -6.86 -0.91 -0.40
C PHE A 213 -5.68 -0.54 0.50
N VAL A 214 -4.47 -0.61 -0.02
CA VAL A 214 -3.26 -0.21 0.72
C VAL A 214 -2.49 0.80 -0.09
N ALA A 215 -2.17 1.94 0.51
CA ALA A 215 -1.41 2.97 -0.19
C ALA A 215 -0.38 3.65 0.72
N LYS A 216 0.72 4.09 0.12
CA LYS A 216 1.65 5.02 0.76
C LYS A 216 0.95 6.36 0.98
N ILE A 217 1.25 6.99 2.11
CA ILE A 217 0.82 8.35 2.45
C ILE A 217 2.00 9.14 3.05
N PHE A 218 2.02 10.45 2.83
CA PHE A 218 2.86 11.35 3.62
C PHE A 218 2.03 11.98 4.73
N ARG A 219 2.45 11.76 5.98
CA ARG A 219 1.76 12.31 7.15
C ARG A 219 2.05 13.81 7.24
N GLY A 220 1.06 14.61 6.87
CA GLY A 220 1.08 16.07 6.95
C GLY A 220 0.03 16.63 7.93
N LYS A 221 -0.15 17.95 7.89
CA LYS A 221 -1.07 18.68 8.77
C LYS A 221 -2.54 18.31 8.57
N ASP A 222 -2.96 18.06 7.32
CA ASP A 222 -4.36 17.85 6.94
C ASP A 222 -4.65 16.40 6.50
N VAL A 223 -3.86 15.44 7.01
CA VAL A 223 -4.02 14.01 6.70
C VAL A 223 -5.28 13.40 7.34
N ASP A 224 -5.82 14.05 8.36
CA ASP A 224 -7.06 13.69 9.05
C ASP A 224 -8.31 13.83 8.17
N LEU A 225 -8.31 14.77 7.22
CA LEU A 225 -9.37 14.90 6.22
C LEU A 225 -9.40 13.69 5.28
N LEU A 226 -8.22 13.25 4.82
CA LEU A 226 -8.09 12.04 4.00
C LEU A 226 -8.60 10.80 4.74
N TYR A 227 -8.29 10.67 6.02
CA TYR A 227 -8.77 9.54 6.83
C TYR A 227 -10.30 9.55 6.95
N ALA A 228 -10.89 10.72 7.18
CA ALA A 228 -12.34 10.86 7.24
C ALA A 228 -13.00 10.51 5.90
N GLN A 229 -12.41 10.91 4.77
CA GLN A 229 -12.90 10.54 3.42
C GLN A 229 -12.86 9.03 3.19
N LEU A 230 -11.75 8.37 3.52
CA LEU A 230 -11.61 6.91 3.40
C LEU A 230 -12.58 6.16 4.32
N LYS A 231 -12.87 6.70 5.51
CA LYS A 231 -13.81 6.10 6.46
C LYS A 231 -15.25 6.04 5.95
N VAL A 232 -15.61 6.84 4.94
CA VAL A 232 -16.95 6.79 4.31
C VAL A 232 -17.11 5.54 3.43
N VAL A 233 -16.02 5.07 2.79
CA VAL A 233 -16.01 3.95 1.83
C VAL A 233 -15.41 2.66 2.37
N PHE A 234 -14.73 2.70 3.51
CA PHE A 234 -14.09 1.53 4.10
C PHE A 234 -14.53 1.35 5.54
N GLU A 235 -14.82 0.10 5.89
CA GLU A 235 -15.22 -0.27 7.25
C GLU A 235 -14.10 0.04 8.26
N ARG A 236 -12.86 -0.34 7.93
CA ARG A 236 -11.68 -0.13 8.77
C ARG A 236 -10.62 0.62 7.98
N VAL A 237 -10.06 1.65 8.60
CA VAL A 237 -8.97 2.46 8.05
C VAL A 237 -7.91 2.57 9.13
N THR A 238 -6.72 2.08 8.87
CA THR A 238 -5.60 2.05 9.83
C THR A 238 -4.37 2.65 9.19
N VAL A 239 -3.63 3.46 9.94
CA VAL A 239 -2.32 3.97 9.50
C VAL A 239 -1.25 3.05 10.04
N ALA A 240 -0.48 2.46 9.15
CA ALA A 240 0.57 1.51 9.45
C ALA A 240 1.96 2.10 9.18
N LYS A 241 2.93 1.83 10.05
CA LYS A 241 4.34 2.13 9.79
C LYS A 241 5.19 0.86 9.96
N PRO A 242 5.60 0.23 8.85
CA PRO A 242 6.50 -0.92 8.87
C PRO A 242 7.89 -0.54 9.39
N ARG A 243 8.53 -1.47 10.10
CA ARG A 243 9.89 -1.30 10.62
C ARG A 243 10.96 -1.13 9.55
N SER A 244 10.69 -1.60 8.33
CA SER A 244 11.54 -1.36 7.16
C SER A 244 11.38 0.04 6.56
N SER A 245 10.39 0.82 6.99
CA SER A 245 10.29 2.26 6.73
C SER A 245 11.07 3.04 7.79
N ARG A 246 11.67 4.15 7.38
CA ARG A 246 12.51 4.97 8.28
C ARG A 246 11.63 5.72 9.28
N ALA A 247 11.99 5.70 10.56
CA ALA A 247 11.33 6.49 11.59
C ALA A 247 11.45 7.99 11.26
N SER A 248 12.61 8.41 10.75
CA SER A 248 12.89 9.77 10.27
C SER A 248 12.05 10.22 9.05
N SER A 249 11.40 9.30 8.35
CA SER A 249 10.53 9.63 7.22
C SER A 249 9.10 9.97 7.66
N ILE A 250 8.49 10.96 6.98
CA ILE A 250 7.05 11.26 7.09
C ILE A 250 6.16 10.22 6.38
N GLU A 251 6.76 9.27 5.68
CA GLU A 251 6.08 8.15 5.04
C GLU A 251 5.38 7.26 6.08
N ALA A 252 4.13 6.93 5.79
CA ALA A 252 3.37 5.86 6.40
C ALA A 252 2.55 5.16 5.31
N PHE A 253 1.82 4.12 5.70
CA PHE A 253 0.90 3.41 4.83
C PHE A 253 -0.50 3.52 5.41
N ILE A 254 -1.50 3.70 4.56
CA ILE A 254 -2.89 3.54 4.94
C ILE A 254 -3.35 2.16 4.49
N VAL A 255 -3.95 1.42 5.40
CA VAL A 255 -4.53 0.10 5.17
C VAL A 255 -6.04 0.22 5.40
N CYS A 256 -6.77 0.11 4.30
CA CYS A 256 -8.22 0.18 4.27
C CYS A 256 -8.77 -1.23 4.02
N GLU A 257 -9.67 -1.68 4.89
CA GLU A 257 -10.32 -2.99 4.82
C GLU A 257 -11.83 -2.84 4.75
N GLY A 258 -12.50 -3.77 4.07
CA GLY A 258 -13.96 -3.80 4.02
C GLY A 258 -14.53 -2.68 3.14
N PHE A 259 -14.19 -2.67 1.84
CA PHE A 259 -14.76 -1.70 0.90
C PHE A 259 -16.30 -1.80 0.88
N TYR A 260 -16.97 -0.70 1.17
CA TYR A 260 -18.42 -0.60 1.21
C TYR A 260 -18.85 0.67 0.43
N PRO A 261 -19.17 0.54 -0.86
CA PRO A 261 -19.64 1.68 -1.65
C PRO A 261 -21.03 2.13 -1.17
N PRO A 262 -21.29 3.44 -1.06
CA PRO A 262 -22.62 3.96 -0.75
C PRO A 262 -23.67 3.49 -1.77
N LYS A 263 -24.92 3.32 -1.34
CA LYS A 263 -26.01 2.89 -2.24
C LYS A 263 -26.19 3.89 -3.39
N GLY A 264 -26.11 3.41 -4.63
CA GLY A 264 -26.20 4.25 -5.83
C GLY A 264 -24.91 4.97 -6.22
N PHE A 265 -23.80 4.74 -5.51
CA PHE A 265 -22.51 5.29 -5.87
C PHE A 265 -21.96 4.62 -7.14
N ILE A 266 -21.67 5.43 -8.16
CA ILE A 266 -21.01 5.00 -9.39
C ILE A 266 -19.65 5.69 -9.43
N ALA A 267 -18.57 4.90 -9.33
CA ALA A 267 -17.22 5.43 -9.47
C ALA A 267 -16.93 5.79 -10.94
N SER A 268 -16.36 6.97 -11.17
CA SER A 268 -15.93 7.41 -12.48
C SER A 268 -14.61 8.18 -12.39
N LEU A 269 -13.69 7.88 -13.30
CA LEU A 269 -12.47 8.67 -13.48
C LEU A 269 -12.72 9.99 -14.24
N GLN A 270 -13.84 10.10 -14.97
CA GLN A 270 -14.16 11.31 -15.74
C GLN A 270 -14.69 12.42 -14.85
N ASN A 271 -15.53 12.06 -13.86
CA ASN A 271 -16.04 12.95 -12.83
C ASN A 271 -15.70 12.35 -11.46
N PRO A 272 -14.56 12.70 -10.85
CA PRO A 272 -14.23 12.28 -9.50
C PRO A 272 -15.08 13.08 -8.49
N THR A 273 -16.39 12.86 -8.49
CA THR A 273 -17.44 13.61 -7.75
C THR A 273 -17.47 13.30 -6.24
N TRP A 274 -16.40 12.71 -5.69
CA TRP A 274 -16.40 12.19 -4.31
C TRP A 274 -16.37 13.28 -3.23
N THR A 275 -15.98 14.51 -3.55
CA THR A 275 -15.71 15.56 -2.55
C THR A 275 -16.85 16.56 -2.37
N GLU A 276 -17.41 17.15 -3.42
CA GLU A 276 -18.38 18.24 -3.24
C GLU A 276 -19.76 17.75 -2.79
N GLU A 277 -20.35 16.75 -3.45
CA GLU A 277 -21.74 16.36 -3.17
C GLU A 277 -21.92 15.67 -1.81
N LEU A 278 -20.91 14.94 -1.32
CA LEU A 278 -21.00 14.18 -0.07
C LEU A 278 -20.78 15.07 1.17
N LEU A 279 -19.94 16.10 1.05
CA LEU A 279 -19.79 17.15 2.08
C LEU A 279 -21.00 18.11 2.10
N THR A 280 -21.62 18.34 0.94
CA THR A 280 -22.73 19.31 0.80
C THR A 280 -24.11 18.72 1.11
N SER A 281 -24.33 17.43 0.82
CA SER A 281 -25.62 16.75 1.06
C SER A 281 -25.96 16.59 2.54
N LYS A 282 -24.96 16.52 3.43
CA LYS A 282 -25.20 16.53 4.89
C LYS A 282 -25.32 17.93 5.50
N SER A 283 -24.70 18.95 4.90
CA SER A 283 -24.72 20.33 5.43
C SER A 283 -25.98 21.10 5.07
N SER A 284 -26.59 20.82 3.92
CA SER A 284 -27.77 21.54 3.43
C SER A 284 -29.09 21.19 4.14
N GLN A 285 -29.17 20.05 4.85
CA GLN A 285 -30.29 19.75 5.75
C GLN A 285 -30.13 20.37 7.15
N ALA A 286 -28.90 20.62 7.61
CA ALA A 286 -28.64 21.19 8.94
C ALA A 286 -28.73 22.74 8.96
N ALA A 287 -28.45 23.41 7.84
CA ALA A 287 -28.33 24.86 7.79
C ALA A 287 -29.66 25.65 7.82
N LYS A 288 -30.83 25.00 7.67
CA LYS A 288 -32.12 25.69 7.58
C LYS A 288 -32.78 26.02 8.94
N ASN A 289 -32.23 25.56 10.07
CA ASN A 289 -32.86 25.70 11.40
C ASN A 289 -32.09 26.61 12.39
N ASN A 290 -31.11 27.40 11.94
CA ASN A 290 -30.21 28.16 12.83
C ASN A 290 -30.61 29.64 12.99
N GLU A 291 -31.79 29.91 13.53
CA GLU A 291 -32.09 31.20 14.17
C GLU A 291 -32.12 30.98 15.68
N GLY A 292 -31.17 31.59 16.42
CA GLY A 292 -31.05 31.42 17.88
C GLY A 292 -32.22 32.05 18.64
N GLU A 293 -32.74 31.33 19.64
CA GLU A 293 -33.93 31.71 20.39
C GLU A 293 -33.57 32.68 21.54
N ARG A 294 -34.33 33.77 21.68
CA ARG A 294 -34.16 34.76 22.77
C ARG A 294 -35.26 34.57 23.81
N GLN A 295 -34.89 34.30 25.06
CA GLN A 295 -35.85 34.23 26.18
C GLN A 295 -35.55 35.30 27.22
N LEU A 296 -36.59 36.03 27.64
CA LEU A 296 -36.51 37.05 28.68
C LEU A 296 -36.83 36.40 30.03
N ARG A 297 -35.88 36.41 30.97
CA ARG A 297 -36.11 35.91 32.33
C ARG A 297 -36.87 36.94 33.17
N LYS A 298 -37.55 36.44 34.22
CA LYS A 298 -38.42 37.23 35.10
C LYS A 298 -37.70 38.32 35.90
N ASP A 299 -36.38 38.28 35.94
CA ASP A 299 -35.48 39.26 36.56
C ASP A 299 -35.00 40.37 35.60
N GLY A 300 -35.50 40.38 34.36
CA GLY A 300 -35.17 41.40 33.36
C GLY A 300 -33.91 41.12 32.55
N ILE A 301 -33.27 39.95 32.73
CA ILE A 301 -32.09 39.54 31.98
C ILE A 301 -32.53 38.74 30.75
N THR A 302 -32.10 39.16 29.56
CA THR A 302 -32.32 38.42 28.31
C THR A 302 -31.27 37.32 28.16
N GLU A 303 -31.70 36.06 28.17
CA GLU A 303 -30.86 34.92 27.77
C GLU A 303 -30.93 34.70 26.27
N LEU A 304 -29.75 34.64 25.65
CA LEU A 304 -29.58 34.27 24.25
C LEU A 304 -29.16 32.80 24.21
N HIS A 305 -30.08 31.92 23.83
CA HIS A 305 -29.72 30.53 23.54
C HIS A 305 -29.14 30.46 22.13
N LEU A 306 -27.81 30.57 22.07
CA LEU A 306 -27.07 30.30 20.85
C LEU A 306 -27.18 28.80 20.53
N PRO A 307 -27.56 28.40 19.31
CA PRO A 307 -27.41 27.01 18.91
C PRO A 307 -25.94 26.61 19.04
N PRO A 308 -25.64 25.32 19.29
CA PRO A 308 -24.26 24.85 19.30
C PRO A 308 -23.57 25.32 18.03
N ASP A 309 -22.35 25.84 18.19
CA ASP A 309 -21.58 26.45 17.12
C ASP A 309 -21.58 25.50 15.91
N PRO A 310 -22.00 25.90 14.70
CA PRO A 310 -21.85 25.05 13.52
C PRO A 310 -20.38 24.69 13.28
N CYS A 311 -19.44 25.36 13.95
CA CYS A 311 -18.04 24.99 14.02
C CYS A 311 -17.77 23.66 14.75
N GLU A 312 -18.61 23.20 15.68
CA GLU A 312 -18.47 21.86 16.28
C GLU A 312 -18.91 20.74 15.31
N ALA A 313 -19.82 21.03 14.38
CA ALA A 313 -20.14 20.15 13.26
C ALA A 313 -19.06 20.16 12.16
N ARG A 314 -18.05 21.06 12.23
CA ARG A 314 -16.92 21.12 11.29
C ARG A 314 -15.79 20.14 11.60
N SER A 315 -15.87 19.32 12.65
CA SER A 315 -14.87 18.26 12.83
C SER A 315 -15.15 17.08 11.91
N ALA A 316 -15.13 17.31 10.59
CA ALA A 316 -14.93 16.29 9.56
C ALA A 316 -13.50 15.72 9.58
N ARG A 317 -12.80 15.87 10.71
CA ARG A 317 -11.46 15.38 10.97
C ARG A 317 -11.58 14.16 11.85
N TRP A 318 -11.07 13.05 11.34
CA TRP A 318 -11.08 11.77 12.04
C TRP A 318 -9.65 11.24 12.07
N ILE A 319 -9.20 10.76 13.22
CA ILE A 319 -7.87 10.20 13.39
C ILE A 319 -7.97 8.70 13.24
N ALA A 320 -7.35 8.17 12.20
CA ALA A 320 -7.21 6.74 12.02
C ALA A 320 -6.29 6.13 13.11
N PRO A 321 -6.61 4.94 13.63
CA PRO A 321 -5.71 4.21 14.53
C PRO A 321 -4.34 4.01 13.88
N PHE A 322 -3.29 4.09 14.69
CA PHE A 322 -1.91 3.90 14.24
C PHE A 322 -1.38 2.53 14.70
N LEU A 323 -0.77 1.79 13.78
CA LEU A 323 -0.15 0.49 14.04
C LEU A 323 1.31 0.49 13.56
N ALA A 324 2.22 0.07 14.43
CA ALA A 324 3.58 -0.26 14.01
C ALA A 324 3.60 -1.71 13.51
N CYS A 325 4.27 -1.97 12.39
CA CYS A 325 4.30 -3.31 11.79
C CYS A 325 5.71 -3.91 11.77
N GLY A 326 5.78 -5.23 11.99
CA GLY A 326 7.00 -6.01 11.94
C GLY A 326 7.66 -6.26 13.30
N ASP A 327 8.61 -7.18 13.31
CA ASP A 327 9.21 -7.76 14.52
C ASP A 327 10.15 -6.80 15.28
N LEU A 328 10.14 -6.89 16.61
CA LEU A 328 11.06 -6.19 17.51
C LEU A 328 12.53 -6.59 17.28
N SER A 329 12.80 -7.80 16.79
CA SER A 329 14.17 -8.23 16.46
C SER A 329 14.65 -7.80 15.07
N ALA A 330 13.80 -7.18 14.25
CA ALA A 330 14.19 -6.74 12.92
C ALA A 330 15.16 -5.54 12.96
N TYR A 331 15.93 -5.35 11.91
CA TYR A 331 16.84 -4.22 11.78
C TYR A 331 16.10 -2.89 11.91
N ASP A 332 16.69 -1.95 12.65
CA ASP A 332 16.33 -0.53 12.58
C ASP A 332 16.71 0.03 11.19
N ALA A 333 15.73 0.61 10.50
CA ALA A 333 15.85 1.19 9.16
C ALA A 333 16.66 2.51 9.11
N ASP A 334 16.83 3.19 10.25
CA ASP A 334 17.65 4.41 10.39
C ASP A 334 19.08 4.12 10.89
N ALA A 335 19.31 2.94 11.47
CA ALA A 335 20.64 2.54 11.94
C ALA A 335 21.57 2.05 10.83
N THR A 336 22.87 2.23 11.05
CA THR A 336 23.93 1.66 10.20
C THR A 336 24.63 0.53 10.94
N TYR A 337 24.78 -0.61 10.27
CA TYR A 337 25.39 -1.82 10.83
C TYR A 337 26.76 -2.09 10.22
N HIS A 338 27.74 -2.41 11.06
CA HIS A 338 29.08 -2.80 10.64
C HIS A 338 29.05 -4.05 9.78
N LEU A 339 29.88 -4.06 8.73
CA LEU A 339 29.97 -5.15 7.78
C LEU A 339 31.20 -6.02 8.06
N PRO A 340 31.08 -7.36 7.94
CA PRO A 340 32.24 -8.23 7.83
C PRO A 340 33.15 -7.79 6.68
N LYS A 341 34.46 -7.87 6.88
CA LYS A 341 35.49 -7.36 5.94
C LYS A 341 35.48 -8.09 4.59
N ASP A 342 34.94 -9.30 4.57
CA ASP A 342 34.82 -10.21 3.43
C ASP A 342 33.50 -10.06 2.64
N ARG A 343 32.55 -9.23 3.11
CA ARG A 343 31.24 -9.09 2.47
C ARG A 343 31.35 -8.46 1.08
N LYS A 344 30.89 -9.19 0.06
CA LYS A 344 30.79 -8.69 -1.32
C LYS A 344 29.48 -7.92 -1.52
N SER A 345 29.56 -6.70 -2.06
CA SER A 345 28.37 -5.94 -2.45
C SER A 345 27.80 -6.53 -3.73
N LEU A 346 26.57 -7.06 -3.64
CA LEU A 346 25.83 -7.55 -4.80
C LEU A 346 25.30 -6.38 -5.64
N GLU A 347 25.12 -6.64 -6.94
CA GLU A 347 24.49 -5.68 -7.86
C GLU A 347 22.97 -5.67 -7.69
N PRO A 348 22.30 -4.56 -8.05
CA PRO A 348 20.86 -4.53 -8.16
C PRO A 348 20.32 -5.61 -9.10
N VAL A 349 19.36 -6.40 -8.60
CA VAL A 349 18.56 -7.35 -9.41
C VAL A 349 18.06 -6.73 -10.70
N GLN A 350 17.61 -5.48 -10.60
CA GLN A 350 17.29 -4.64 -11.75
C GLN A 350 17.80 -3.22 -11.47
N PRO A 351 18.62 -2.63 -12.36
CA PRO A 351 18.93 -1.21 -12.29
C PRO A 351 17.69 -0.37 -12.66
N PRO A 352 17.57 0.88 -12.18
CA PRO A 352 16.47 1.75 -12.59
C PRO A 352 16.45 1.93 -14.12
N THR A 353 15.30 1.72 -14.75
CA THR A 353 15.14 1.89 -16.21
C THR A 353 15.32 3.36 -16.62
N ALA A 354 14.86 4.29 -15.77
CA ALA A 354 14.99 5.73 -15.95
C ALA A 354 15.48 6.39 -14.63
N PRO A 355 16.79 6.31 -14.31
CA PRO A 355 17.29 6.92 -13.09
C PRO A 355 17.21 8.45 -13.16
N PRO A 356 16.85 9.17 -12.07
CA PRO A 356 16.77 10.64 -12.05
C PRO A 356 18.09 11.32 -12.48
N TYR A 357 19.23 10.68 -12.20
CA TYR A 357 20.55 11.16 -12.56
C TYR A 357 20.96 10.89 -14.01
N LYS A 358 20.13 10.19 -14.81
CA LYS A 358 20.46 9.86 -16.22
C LYS A 358 20.75 11.11 -17.03
N ARG A 359 19.87 12.12 -16.93
CA ARG A 359 20.01 13.41 -17.63
C ARG A 359 21.28 14.14 -17.19
N ALA A 360 21.58 14.14 -15.90
CA ALA A 360 22.81 14.76 -15.37
C ALA A 360 24.07 14.03 -15.89
N LEU A 361 24.05 12.70 -15.99
CA LEU A 361 25.15 11.93 -16.58
C LEU A 361 25.29 12.21 -18.08
N GLU A 362 24.19 12.32 -18.82
CA GLU A 362 24.18 12.66 -20.24
C GLU A 362 24.74 14.08 -20.48
N MET A 363 24.27 15.06 -19.71
CA MET A 363 24.80 16.44 -19.73
C MET A 363 26.28 16.48 -19.39
N ARG A 364 26.72 15.73 -18.38
CA ARG A 364 28.13 15.64 -17.99
C ARG A 364 28.99 14.96 -19.06
N ARG A 365 28.45 13.94 -19.73
CA ARG A 365 29.11 13.25 -20.85
C ARG A 365 29.22 14.18 -22.06
N ALA A 366 28.18 14.97 -22.35
CA ALA A 366 28.19 16.01 -23.38
C ALA A 366 29.20 17.12 -23.06
N ALA A 367 29.38 17.46 -21.78
CA ALA A 367 30.40 18.39 -21.30
C ALA A 367 31.83 17.78 -21.24
N GLY A 368 32.06 16.59 -21.81
CA GLY A 368 33.39 15.95 -21.90
C GLY A 368 33.90 15.30 -20.61
N GLY A 369 33.08 15.23 -19.56
CA GLY A 369 33.45 14.66 -18.26
C GLY A 369 33.28 13.14 -18.20
N ALA A 370 34.31 12.38 -18.56
CA ALA A 370 34.33 10.94 -18.30
C ALA A 370 34.40 10.61 -16.79
N TYR A 371 33.78 9.50 -16.39
CA TYR A 371 33.76 9.03 -15.00
C TYR A 371 35.21 8.86 -14.48
N GLY A 372 35.58 9.60 -13.43
CA GLY A 372 36.90 9.48 -12.78
C GLY A 372 38.00 10.47 -13.23
N LYS A 373 37.76 11.35 -14.21
CA LYS A 373 38.69 12.46 -14.52
C LYS A 373 38.06 13.81 -14.18
N THR A 374 38.13 14.20 -12.91
CA THR A 374 38.08 15.62 -12.57
C THR A 374 39.45 16.21 -12.91
N LYS A 375 39.54 17.05 -13.95
CA LYS A 375 40.66 17.99 -14.04
C LYS A 375 40.58 18.84 -12.78
N LYS A 376 41.60 18.76 -11.93
CA LYS A 376 41.81 19.76 -10.88
C LYS A 376 41.93 21.11 -11.61
N ILE A 377 41.04 22.04 -11.28
CA ILE A 377 41.26 23.46 -11.55
C ILE A 377 42.14 23.96 -10.41
#